data_AF-A0A7J3U9E3-F1
#
_entry.id   AF-A0A7J3U9E3-F1
#
_cell.length_a   1.000
_cell.length_b   1.000
_cell.length_c   1.000
_cell.angle_alpha   90.00
_cell.angle_beta   90.00
_cell.angle_gamma   90.00
#
_symmetry.space_group_name_H-M   'P 1'
#
loop_
_entity.id
_entity.type
_entity.pdbx_description
1 polymer ?
#
loop_
_entity_poly.entity_id
_entity_poly.type
_entity_poly.pdbx_seq_one_letter_code
_entity_poly.pdbx_strand_id
1 'polypeptide(L)'
;MKIQPECLPCLLRRVLYEVEIGTDDAKLASDALIAAVKTLSEVFSPSRCSAEIATHVHRTVYEKLGNNDPYRKLKEKSNEVALSLLPKVERVIDETEDPLKAAMVCSIIGNILDFGIKGGSGSPEDLFKVFDKYFSEGLGYDDYGKLHSILLNSKKVVLVTDNCGEIVFDKVLCRELKRFNPG
;
A
#
# COMPACT_ATOMS: atom_id res chain seq x y z
N MET A 1 3.41 -7.11 14.04
CA MET A 1 4.58 -8.00 14.18
C MET A 1 5.60 -7.36 15.11
N LYS A 2 6.37 -8.14 15.88
CA LYS A 2 7.49 -7.60 16.65
C LYS A 2 8.60 -7.12 15.72
N ILE A 3 9.31 -6.06 16.09
CA ILE A 3 10.43 -5.55 15.30
C ILE A 3 11.52 -6.62 15.15
N GLN A 4 12.05 -6.75 13.93
CA GLN A 4 13.15 -7.65 13.59
C GLN A 4 14.41 -6.84 13.26
N PRO A 5 15.62 -7.44 13.32
CA PRO A 5 16.86 -6.74 12.99
C PRO A 5 16.85 -6.05 11.62
N GLU A 6 16.21 -6.67 10.62
CA GLU A 6 16.10 -6.16 9.24
C GLU A 6 15.21 -4.92 9.14
N CYS A 7 14.32 -4.72 10.12
CA CYS A 7 13.45 -3.55 10.17
C CYS A 7 14.24 -2.25 10.40
N LEU A 8 15.40 -2.31 11.08
CA LEU A 8 16.21 -1.13 11.39
C LEU A 8 16.74 -0.44 10.11
N PRO A 9 17.52 -1.12 9.24
CA PRO A 9 17.98 -0.50 8.00
C PRO A 9 16.82 -0.21 7.03
N CYS A 10 15.73 -0.97 7.08
CA CYS A 10 14.54 -0.70 6.26
C CYS A 10 13.89 0.64 6.64
N LEU A 11 13.64 0.87 7.94
CA LEU A 11 13.03 2.10 8.43
C LEU A 11 13.92 3.32 8.15
N LEU A 12 15.22 3.22 8.36
CA LEU A 12 16.16 4.32 8.08
C LEU A 12 16.20 4.69 6.60
N ARG A 13 16.13 3.72 5.68
CA ARG A 13 15.99 4.00 4.25
C ARG A 13 14.68 4.73 3.94
N ARG A 14 13.58 4.35 4.58
CA ARG A 14 12.28 5.02 4.39
C ARG A 14 12.32 6.46 4.90
N VAL A 15 12.92 6.69 6.06
CA VAL A 15 13.15 8.02 6.63
C VAL A 15 13.99 8.90 5.69
N LEU A 16 15.06 8.34 5.10
CA LEU A 16 15.86 9.07 4.13
C LEU A 16 15.02 9.52 2.93
N TYR A 17 14.27 8.60 2.34
CA TYR A 17 13.37 8.90 1.23
C TYR A 17 12.30 9.95 1.59
N GLU A 18 11.73 9.84 2.79
CA GLU A 18 10.74 10.79 3.33
C GLU A 18 11.29 12.21 3.44
N VAL A 19 12.53 12.35 3.89
CA VAL A 19 13.22 13.65 3.98
C VAL A 19 13.53 14.19 2.58
N GLU A 20 14.01 13.36 1.65
CA GLU A 20 14.32 13.75 0.27
C GLU A 20 13.11 14.27 -0.50
N ILE A 21 11.92 13.70 -0.28
CA ILE A 21 10.68 14.21 -0.90
C ILE A 21 10.06 15.36 -0.10
N GLY A 22 10.49 15.56 1.14
CA GLY A 22 9.91 16.49 2.09
C GLY A 22 10.55 17.88 2.08
N THR A 23 11.85 18.00 1.73
CA THR A 23 12.56 19.28 1.69
C THR A 23 13.81 19.25 0.82
N ASP A 24 14.15 20.39 0.22
CA ASP A 24 15.43 20.64 -0.45
C ASP A 24 16.44 21.39 0.46
N ASP A 25 16.04 21.79 1.67
CA ASP A 25 16.93 22.45 2.64
C ASP A 25 17.82 21.42 3.33
N ALA A 26 19.12 21.46 3.02
CA ALA A 26 20.11 20.52 3.54
C ALA A 26 20.23 20.53 5.08
N LYS A 27 20.05 21.68 5.73
CA LYS A 27 20.10 21.77 7.19
C LYS A 27 18.86 21.14 7.79
N LEU A 28 17.67 21.48 7.27
CA LEU A 28 16.41 20.90 7.72
C LEU A 28 16.40 19.37 7.53
N ALA A 29 16.90 18.90 6.39
CA ALA A 29 17.07 17.49 6.10
C ALA A 29 17.96 16.80 7.13
N SER A 30 19.13 17.36 7.42
CA SER A 30 20.05 16.83 8.44
C SER A 30 19.41 16.80 9.82
N ASP A 31 18.73 17.88 10.22
CA ASP A 31 18.06 17.98 11.52
C ASP A 31 16.93 16.93 11.66
N ALA A 32 16.17 16.67 10.59
CA ALA A 32 15.13 15.64 10.56
C ALA A 32 15.72 14.22 10.68
N LEU A 33 16.79 13.92 9.95
CA LEU A 33 17.48 12.62 10.04
C LEU A 33 18.06 12.37 11.44
N ILE A 34 18.70 13.38 12.03
CA ILE A 34 19.23 13.28 13.41
C ILE A 34 18.10 13.02 14.40
N ALA A 35 16.97 13.71 14.26
CA ALA A 35 15.81 13.53 15.14
C ALA A 35 15.19 12.12 14.99
N ALA A 36 15.13 11.60 13.76
CA ALA A 36 14.64 10.26 13.48
C ALA A 36 15.50 9.18 14.16
N VAL A 37 16.84 9.28 14.03
CA VAL A 37 17.77 8.33 14.65
C VAL A 37 17.69 8.37 16.17
N LYS A 38 17.60 9.56 16.77
CA LYS A 38 17.41 9.72 18.22
C LYS A 38 16.09 9.10 18.69
N THR A 39 14.99 9.41 18.02
CA THR A 39 13.68 8.84 18.34
C THR A 39 13.74 7.32 18.26
N LEU A 40 14.32 6.79 17.18
CA LEU A 40 14.46 5.35 16.97
C LEU A 40 15.25 4.69 18.10
N SER A 41 16.39 5.27 18.54
CA SER A 41 17.17 4.70 19.64
C SER A 41 16.41 4.69 20.97
N GLU A 42 15.56 5.69 21.21
CA GLU A 42 14.72 5.78 22.42
C GLU A 42 13.55 4.78 22.40
N VAL A 43 12.89 4.61 21.24
CA VAL A 43 11.67 3.80 21.15
C VAL A 43 11.93 2.33 20.78
N PHE A 44 13.12 2.00 20.28
CA PHE A 44 13.45 0.66 19.80
C PHE A 44 13.36 -0.37 20.92
N SER A 45 12.60 -1.43 20.68
CA SER A 45 12.45 -2.53 21.63
C SER A 45 12.05 -3.80 20.88
N PRO A 46 12.80 -4.92 21.02
CA PRO A 46 12.46 -6.20 20.38
C PRO A 46 11.07 -6.74 20.77
N SER A 47 10.52 -6.31 21.90
CA SER A 47 9.18 -6.70 22.34
C SER A 47 8.05 -5.85 21.74
N ARG A 48 8.36 -4.68 21.15
CA ARG A 48 7.36 -3.76 20.60
C ARG A 48 7.00 -4.05 19.15
N CYS A 49 5.82 -3.58 18.76
CA CYS A 49 5.35 -3.68 17.39
C CYS A 49 6.20 -2.79 16.46
N SER A 50 6.62 -3.34 15.32
CA SER A 50 7.40 -2.59 14.32
C SER A 50 6.65 -1.36 13.79
N ALA A 51 5.35 -1.50 13.51
CA ALA A 51 4.52 -0.42 12.99
C ALA A 51 4.37 0.74 13.99
N GLU A 52 4.30 0.44 15.29
CA GLU A 52 4.24 1.44 16.35
C GLU A 52 5.55 2.24 16.43
N ILE A 53 6.70 1.55 16.42
CA ILE A 53 8.03 2.18 16.37
C ILE A 53 8.16 3.08 15.13
N ALA A 54 7.84 2.55 13.95
CA ALA A 54 7.90 3.31 12.70
C ALA A 54 6.99 4.55 12.75
N THR A 55 5.78 4.43 13.30
CA THR A 55 4.85 5.56 13.47
C THR A 55 5.46 6.68 14.30
N HIS A 56 6.13 6.36 15.42
CA HIS A 56 6.80 7.37 16.23
C HIS A 56 7.92 8.08 15.46
N VAL A 57 8.75 7.31 14.74
CA VAL A 57 9.88 7.86 13.97
C VAL A 57 9.39 8.76 12.84
N HIS A 58 8.42 8.32 12.04
CA HIS A 58 7.85 9.12 10.94
C HIS A 58 7.16 10.40 11.44
N ARG A 59 6.45 10.34 12.57
CA ARG A 59 5.85 11.55 13.17
C ARG A 59 6.90 12.57 13.57
N THR A 60 8.00 12.15 14.20
CA THR A 60 9.10 13.06 14.52
C THR A 60 9.65 13.72 13.25
N VAL A 61 9.81 12.97 12.16
CA VAL A 61 10.28 13.52 10.88
C VAL A 61 9.27 14.54 10.34
N TYR A 62 7.97 14.23 10.34
CA TYR A 62 6.93 15.16 9.86
C TYR A 62 6.91 16.47 10.64
N GLU A 63 7.00 16.38 11.96
CA GLU A 63 7.09 17.54 12.85
C GLU A 63 8.34 18.37 12.57
N LYS A 64 9.49 17.72 12.34
CA LYS A 64 10.74 18.41 12.00
C LYS A 64 10.68 19.10 10.65
N LEU A 65 10.10 18.46 9.65
CA LEU A 65 9.91 19.03 8.31
C LEU A 65 8.84 20.13 8.28
N GLY A 66 8.00 20.23 9.32
CA GLY A 66 6.83 21.12 9.31
C GLY A 66 5.78 20.70 8.26
N ASN A 67 5.79 19.44 7.86
CA ASN A 67 4.93 18.89 6.83
C ASN A 67 4.26 17.60 7.32
N ASN A 68 2.95 17.65 7.51
CA ASN A 68 2.15 16.53 8.01
C ASN A 68 1.88 15.44 6.95
N ASP A 69 2.24 15.68 5.69
CA ASP A 69 2.05 14.72 4.60
C ASP A 69 3.10 14.90 3.47
N PRO A 70 4.37 14.51 3.70
CA PRO A 70 5.43 14.56 2.68
C PRO A 70 5.10 13.76 1.42
N TYR A 71 4.24 12.73 1.54
CA TYR A 71 3.88 11.83 0.46
C TYR A 71 2.72 12.33 -0.41
N ARG A 72 2.14 13.51 -0.16
CA ARG A 72 0.91 13.96 -0.84
C ARG A 72 0.97 13.83 -2.37
N LYS A 73 2.00 14.39 -3.00
CA LYS A 73 2.18 14.34 -4.46
C LYS A 73 2.34 12.92 -4.97
N LEU A 74 3.02 12.07 -4.19
CA LEU A 74 3.19 10.65 -4.51
C LEU A 74 1.85 9.94 -4.53
N LYS A 75 1.05 10.12 -3.47
CA LYS A 75 -0.28 9.53 -3.32
C LYS A 75 -1.24 9.96 -4.43
N GLU A 76 -1.22 11.25 -4.78
CA GLU A 76 -1.99 11.78 -5.92
C GLU A 76 -1.60 11.08 -7.22
N LYS A 77 -0.29 10.96 -7.48
CA LYS A 77 0.21 10.30 -8.67
C LYS A 77 -0.16 8.81 -8.70
N SER A 78 -0.02 8.12 -7.58
CA SER A 78 -0.39 6.71 -7.45
C SER A 78 -1.86 6.48 -7.78
N ASN A 79 -2.76 7.34 -7.28
CA ASN A 79 -4.18 7.26 -7.59
C ASN A 79 -4.47 7.55 -9.07
N GLU A 80 -3.83 8.56 -9.66
CA GLU A 80 -3.99 8.89 -11.09
C GLU A 80 -3.61 7.71 -11.98
N VAL A 81 -2.46 7.09 -11.69
CA VAL A 81 -1.98 5.93 -12.45
C VAL A 81 -2.92 4.74 -12.25
N ALA A 82 -3.29 4.40 -11.02
CA ALA A 82 -4.22 3.31 -10.75
C ALA A 82 -5.59 3.49 -11.44
N LEU A 83 -6.12 4.72 -11.49
CA LEU A 83 -7.36 5.03 -12.20
C LEU A 83 -7.26 4.77 -13.72
N SER A 84 -6.08 4.94 -14.32
CA SER A 84 -5.86 4.61 -15.73
C SER A 84 -5.96 3.10 -16.01
N LEU A 85 -5.69 2.25 -15.01
CA LEU A 85 -5.83 0.79 -15.11
C LEU A 85 -7.28 0.31 -14.90
N LEU A 86 -8.12 1.12 -14.26
CA LEU A 86 -9.46 0.73 -13.83
C LEU A 86 -10.33 0.16 -14.96
N PRO A 87 -10.39 0.72 -16.19
CA PRO A 87 -11.21 0.13 -17.25
C PRO A 87 -10.80 -1.29 -17.64
N LYS A 88 -9.51 -1.64 -17.51
CA LYS A 88 -9.03 -3.00 -17.77
C LYS A 88 -9.41 -3.94 -16.63
N VAL A 89 -9.22 -3.51 -15.39
CA VAL A 89 -9.58 -4.25 -14.19
C VAL A 89 -11.07 -4.62 -14.21
N GLU A 90 -11.93 -3.66 -14.53
CA GLU A 90 -13.38 -3.90 -14.62
C GLU A 90 -13.72 -4.94 -15.69
N ARG A 91 -13.13 -4.84 -16.90
CA ARG A 91 -13.33 -5.86 -17.94
C ARG A 91 -12.92 -7.26 -17.49
N VAL A 92 -11.74 -7.39 -16.87
CA VAL A 92 -11.24 -8.69 -16.38
C VAL A 92 -12.18 -9.31 -15.34
N ILE A 93 -12.75 -8.47 -14.46
CA ILE A 93 -13.70 -8.92 -13.44
C ILE A 93 -15.05 -9.32 -14.07
N ASP A 94 -15.55 -8.56 -15.04
CA ASP A 94 -16.82 -8.83 -15.70
C ASP A 94 -16.77 -10.05 -16.64
N GLU A 95 -15.58 -10.39 -17.17
CA GLU A 95 -15.37 -11.51 -18.09
C GLU A 95 -15.05 -12.85 -17.38
N THR A 96 -14.85 -12.84 -16.06
CA THR A 96 -14.54 -14.06 -15.30
C THR A 96 -15.79 -14.75 -14.75
N GLU A 97 -15.68 -16.06 -14.47
CA GLU A 97 -16.76 -16.84 -13.86
C GLU A 97 -17.00 -16.46 -12.38
N ASP A 98 -15.96 -15.96 -11.70
CA ASP A 98 -16.03 -15.54 -10.30
C ASP A 98 -15.53 -14.10 -10.10
N PRO A 99 -16.41 -13.10 -10.31
CA PRO A 99 -16.07 -11.68 -10.19
C PRO A 99 -15.52 -11.30 -8.82
N LEU A 100 -15.99 -11.95 -7.74
CA LEU A 100 -15.52 -11.66 -6.39
C LEU A 100 -14.07 -12.09 -6.21
N LYS A 101 -13.72 -13.31 -6.65
CA LYS A 101 -12.33 -13.79 -6.62
C LYS A 101 -11.43 -12.90 -7.46
N ALA A 102 -11.86 -12.56 -8.68
CA ALA A 102 -11.08 -11.70 -9.57
C ALA A 102 -10.84 -10.31 -8.95
N ALA A 103 -11.86 -9.72 -8.33
CA ALA A 103 -11.72 -8.44 -7.65
C ALA A 103 -10.73 -8.49 -6.47
N MET A 104 -10.70 -9.58 -5.71
CA MET A 104 -9.71 -9.79 -4.65
C MET A 104 -8.29 -9.87 -5.20
N VAL A 105 -8.08 -10.65 -6.26
CA VAL A 105 -6.77 -10.74 -6.93
C VAL A 105 -6.34 -9.37 -7.46
N CYS A 106 -7.26 -8.61 -8.07
CA CYS A 106 -6.97 -7.26 -8.56
C CYS A 106 -6.57 -6.29 -7.44
N SER A 107 -7.24 -6.35 -6.28
CA SER A 107 -6.88 -5.57 -5.09
C SER A 107 -5.46 -5.92 -4.60
N ILE A 108 -5.13 -7.21 -4.52
CA ILE A 108 -3.78 -7.68 -4.14
C ILE A 108 -2.71 -7.18 -5.13
N ILE A 109 -2.98 -7.28 -6.44
CA ILE A 109 -2.07 -6.77 -7.47
C ILE A 109 -1.88 -5.25 -7.32
N GLY A 110 -2.95 -4.53 -7.01
CA GLY A 110 -2.90 -3.09 -6.71
C GLY A 110 -1.89 -2.75 -5.62
N ASN A 111 -1.76 -3.56 -4.57
CA ASN A 111 -0.78 -3.33 -3.51
C ASN A 111 0.66 -3.67 -3.92
N ILE A 112 0.84 -4.58 -4.89
CA ILE A 112 2.16 -4.97 -5.41
C ILE A 112 2.69 -3.91 -6.38
N LEU A 113 1.80 -3.27 -7.13
CA LEU A 113 2.15 -2.26 -8.11
C LEU A 113 2.60 -0.98 -7.41
N ASP A 114 3.90 -0.70 -7.44
CA ASP A 114 4.47 0.54 -6.92
C ASP A 114 4.18 1.71 -7.88
N PHE A 115 3.01 2.32 -7.72
CA PHE A 115 2.53 3.40 -8.59
C PHE A 115 3.22 4.76 -8.34
N GLY A 116 4.12 4.86 -7.36
CA GLY A 116 4.67 6.12 -6.89
C GLY A 116 6.18 6.28 -7.08
N ILE A 117 6.99 5.24 -6.88
CA ILE A 117 8.43 5.45 -6.69
C ILE A 117 9.18 5.59 -8.02
N LYS A 118 10.13 6.55 -8.06
CA LYS A 118 11.18 6.67 -9.09
C LYS A 118 12.00 5.37 -9.13
N GLY A 119 11.56 4.43 -9.97
CA GLY A 119 12.11 3.07 -10.05
C GLY A 119 11.13 2.08 -10.66
N GLY A 120 9.82 2.38 -10.59
CA GLY A 120 8.80 1.72 -11.40
C GLY A 120 8.89 2.19 -12.85
N SER A 121 9.81 1.62 -13.62
CA SER A 121 9.85 1.74 -15.07
C SER A 121 8.54 1.23 -15.65
N GLY A 122 7.68 2.14 -16.08
CA GLY A 122 6.57 1.75 -16.92
C GLY A 122 5.73 2.92 -17.38
N SER A 123 5.67 3.07 -18.69
CA SER A 123 4.47 3.63 -19.32
C SER A 123 3.22 2.86 -18.81
N PRO A 124 2.00 3.41 -18.86
CA PRO A 124 0.78 2.65 -18.52
C PRO A 124 0.74 1.26 -19.17
N GLU A 125 1.31 1.12 -20.36
CA GLU A 125 1.49 -0.12 -21.11
C GLU A 125 2.33 -1.18 -20.39
N ASP A 126 3.36 -0.78 -19.65
CA ASP A 126 4.20 -1.72 -18.91
C ASP A 126 3.52 -2.15 -17.61
N LEU A 127 2.81 -1.25 -16.94
CA LEU A 127 1.95 -1.60 -15.80
C LEU A 127 0.86 -2.59 -16.22
N PHE A 128 0.30 -2.44 -17.42
CA PHE A 128 -0.65 -3.39 -17.97
C PHE A 128 -0.07 -4.79 -18.17
N LYS A 129 1.18 -4.90 -18.64
CA LYS A 129 1.86 -6.20 -18.80
C LYS A 129 2.15 -6.85 -17.46
N VAL A 130 2.61 -6.05 -16.48
CA VAL A 130 2.89 -6.54 -15.12
C VAL A 130 1.59 -7.01 -14.45
N PHE A 131 0.50 -6.25 -14.62
CA PHE A 131 -0.83 -6.66 -14.17
C PHE A 131 -1.26 -7.99 -14.78
N ASP A 132 -1.17 -8.14 -16.12
CA ASP A 132 -1.58 -9.38 -16.80
C ASP A 132 -0.77 -10.57 -16.31
N LYS A 133 0.54 -10.38 -16.15
CA LYS A 133 1.43 -11.40 -15.62
C LYS A 133 0.95 -11.86 -14.25
N TYR A 134 0.83 -10.96 -13.28
CA TYR A 134 0.42 -11.33 -11.91
C TYR A 134 -1.00 -11.90 -11.84
N PHE A 135 -1.92 -11.38 -12.66
CA PHE A 135 -3.28 -11.90 -12.71
C PHE A 135 -3.30 -13.34 -13.22
N SER A 136 -2.47 -13.66 -14.24
CA SER A 136 -2.35 -15.02 -14.77
C SER A 136 -1.61 -15.99 -13.84
N GLU A 137 -0.66 -15.50 -13.03
CA GLU A 137 0.04 -16.30 -12.01
C GLU A 137 -0.91 -16.73 -10.89
N GLY A 138 -1.92 -15.92 -10.58
CA GLY A 138 -2.90 -16.21 -9.54
C GLY A 138 -2.32 -16.11 -8.12
N LEU A 139 -2.93 -16.85 -7.18
CA LEU A 139 -2.54 -16.81 -5.78
C LEU A 139 -1.60 -17.96 -5.43
N GLY A 140 -0.40 -17.64 -4.93
CA GLY A 140 0.54 -18.66 -4.43
C GLY A 140 0.03 -19.39 -3.19
N TYR A 141 -0.81 -18.74 -2.38
CA TYR A 141 -1.57 -19.35 -1.29
C TYR A 141 -3.02 -18.88 -1.38
N ASP A 142 -3.95 -19.82 -1.61
CA ASP A 142 -5.33 -19.51 -1.95
C ASP A 142 -6.31 -20.05 -0.91
N ASP A 143 -6.71 -19.17 0.02
CA ASP A 143 -7.75 -19.44 1.03
C ASP A 143 -9.13 -18.89 0.61
N TYR A 144 -9.31 -18.56 -0.68
CA TYR A 144 -10.55 -17.96 -1.19
C TYR A 144 -11.79 -18.79 -0.86
N GLY A 145 -11.73 -20.12 -0.97
CA GLY A 145 -12.88 -20.98 -0.65
C GLY A 145 -13.34 -20.89 0.82
N LYS A 146 -12.39 -20.72 1.76
CA LYS A 146 -12.70 -20.49 3.17
C LYS A 146 -13.32 -19.12 3.38
N LEU A 147 -12.73 -18.09 2.78
CA LEU A 147 -13.25 -16.72 2.84
C LEU A 147 -14.66 -16.63 2.25
N HIS A 148 -14.89 -17.22 1.08
CA HIS A 148 -16.19 -17.30 0.42
C HIS A 148 -17.25 -17.94 1.34
N SER A 149 -16.92 -19.04 2.02
CA SER A 149 -17.83 -19.71 2.97
C SER A 149 -18.17 -18.84 4.18
N ILE A 150 -17.20 -18.07 4.69
CA ILE A 150 -17.42 -17.09 5.77
C ILE A 150 -18.32 -15.95 5.26
N LEU A 151 -18.06 -15.45 4.04
CA LEU A 151 -18.82 -14.36 3.45
C LEU A 151 -20.29 -14.73 3.28
N LEU A 152 -20.66 -15.95 2.88
CA LEU A 152 -22.06 -16.38 2.72
C LEU A 152 -22.95 -16.11 3.95
N ASN A 153 -22.37 -16.13 5.16
CA ASN A 153 -23.09 -15.90 6.41
C ASN A 153 -22.81 -14.52 7.04
N SER A 154 -21.98 -13.70 6.39
CA SER A 154 -21.52 -12.42 6.91
C SER A 154 -22.50 -11.29 6.56
N LYS A 155 -23.05 -10.64 7.59
CA LYS A 155 -23.92 -9.45 7.41
C LYS A 155 -23.16 -8.13 7.33
N LYS A 156 -21.93 -8.11 7.81
CA LYS A 156 -21.07 -6.92 7.86
C LYS A 156 -19.64 -7.34 7.54
N VAL A 157 -18.99 -6.61 6.66
CA VAL A 157 -17.60 -6.81 6.27
C VAL A 157 -16.87 -5.50 6.52
N VAL A 158 -15.66 -5.59 7.10
CA VAL A 158 -14.75 -4.46 7.28
C VAL A 158 -13.54 -4.72 6.39
N LEU A 159 -13.29 -3.83 5.44
CA LEU A 159 -12.08 -3.83 4.65
C LEU A 159 -11.11 -2.80 5.25
N VAL A 160 -9.92 -3.27 5.65
CA VAL A 160 -8.83 -2.41 6.13
C VAL A 160 -7.88 -2.20 4.97
N THR A 161 -7.75 -0.94 4.54
CA THR A 161 -6.97 -0.54 3.36
C THR A 161 -5.55 -0.17 3.75
N ASP A 162 -4.60 -0.22 2.80
CA ASP A 162 -3.19 0.11 3.05
C ASP A 162 -2.73 1.36 2.28
N ASN A 163 -2.62 1.29 0.95
CA ASN A 163 -1.92 2.32 0.17
C ASN A 163 -2.83 3.13 -0.79
N CYS A 164 -2.38 4.35 -1.15
CA CYS A 164 -2.92 5.06 -2.31
C CYS A 164 -2.48 4.36 -3.61
N GLY A 165 -3.29 4.45 -4.65
CA GLY A 165 -3.20 3.58 -5.82
C GLY A 165 -4.00 2.29 -5.62
N GLU A 166 -3.59 1.43 -4.68
CA GLU A 166 -4.31 0.20 -4.29
C GLU A 166 -5.79 0.47 -3.98
N ILE A 167 -6.08 1.56 -3.25
CA ILE A 167 -7.44 1.96 -2.86
C ILE A 167 -8.43 2.04 -4.02
N VAL A 168 -7.94 2.30 -5.25
CA VAL A 168 -8.77 2.32 -6.47
C VAL A 168 -9.32 0.93 -6.78
N PHE A 169 -8.51 -0.10 -6.61
CA PHE A 169 -8.89 -1.50 -6.81
C PHE A 169 -9.70 -2.03 -5.63
N ASP A 170 -9.37 -1.64 -4.40
CA ASP A 170 -10.15 -1.97 -3.20
C ASP A 170 -11.60 -1.47 -3.29
N LYS A 171 -11.81 -0.31 -3.91
CA LYS A 171 -13.15 0.20 -4.19
C LYS A 171 -13.95 -0.74 -5.09
N VAL A 172 -13.30 -1.38 -6.07
CA VAL A 172 -13.93 -2.39 -6.93
C VAL A 172 -14.24 -3.64 -6.13
N LEU A 173 -13.31 -4.10 -5.28
CA LEU A 173 -13.58 -5.21 -4.37
C LEU A 173 -14.76 -4.92 -3.43
N CYS A 174 -14.88 -3.71 -2.90
CA CYS A 174 -16.03 -3.30 -2.10
C CYS A 174 -17.35 -3.37 -2.88
N ARG A 175 -17.33 -3.06 -4.18
CA ARG A 175 -18.50 -3.19 -5.05
C ARG A 175 -18.89 -4.66 -5.24
N GLU A 176 -17.93 -5.54 -5.52
CA GLU A 176 -18.21 -6.96 -5.70
C GLU A 176 -18.62 -7.64 -4.39
N LEU A 177 -18.05 -7.26 -3.25
CA LEU A 177 -18.51 -7.71 -1.93
C LEU A 177 -19.98 -7.33 -1.66
N LYS A 178 -20.40 -6.12 -2.04
CA LYS A 178 -21.79 -5.67 -1.93
C LYS A 178 -22.72 -6.40 -2.90
N ARG A 179 -22.25 -6.75 -4.10
CA ARG A 179 -23.03 -7.55 -5.06
C ARG A 179 -23.20 -8.99 -4.59
N PHE A 180 -22.14 -9.56 -4.01
CA PHE A 180 -22.13 -10.91 -3.45
C PHE A 180 -23.12 -11.05 -2.29
N ASN A 181 -23.13 -10.07 -1.38
CA ASN A 181 -24.08 -9.99 -0.27
C ASN A 181 -24.79 -8.62 -0.25
N PRO A 182 -25.93 -8.48 -0.94
CA PRO A 182 -26.68 -7.22 -1.02
C PRO A 182 -27.46 -6.87 0.26
N GLY A 183 -27.19 -7.57 1.37
CA GLY A 183 -27.92 -7.47 2.65
C GLY A 183 -27.64 -6.22 3.46
#